data_AF-A0A966SLC1-F1
#
_entry.id   AF-A0A966SLC1-F1
#
_cell.length_a   1.000
_cell.length_b   1.000
_cell.length_c   1.000
_cell.angle_alpha   90.00
_cell.angle_beta   90.00
_cell.angle_gamma   90.00
#
_symmetry.space_group_name_H-M   'P 1'
#
loop_
_entity.id
_entity.type
_entity.pdbx_description
1 polymer ?
#
loop_
_entity_poly.entity_id
_entity_poly.type
_entity_poly.pdbx_seq_one_letter_code
_entity_poly.pdbx_strand_id
1 'polypeptide(L)'
;DENNIAATDPPYEMSDMFGLKVVEFDPLPPGEENHLAIKGTFPTTGMHSGRLWCDIIEPTEAEVIATFAQDFYAGKPAITMNAFGEGRAIYIGTMSAQPFYTDLVNWLRQLCGLTPTLRVPDKIEVGMRTRGDYRIYFLLNHHDQSLHFQLPKPMRDCLTGKIIEGGFDIPAKDVLILDEPPAKA
;
A
#
# COMPACT_ATOMS: atom_id res chain seq x y z
N ASP A 1 8.44 29.44 22.58
CA ASP A 1 9.75 28.78 22.46
C ASP A 1 10.27 29.04 21.04
N GLU A 2 11.57 28.96 20.80
CA GLU A 2 12.21 29.49 19.58
C GLU A 2 11.84 28.77 18.27
N ASN A 3 10.91 27.80 18.31
CA ASN A 3 10.55 26.98 17.15
C ASN A 3 9.10 27.11 16.69
N ASN A 4 8.23 27.89 17.36
CA ASN A 4 6.84 28.09 16.92
C ASN A 4 6.17 26.76 16.52
N ILE A 5 6.39 25.69 17.30
CA ILE A 5 5.67 24.43 17.13
C ILE A 5 4.23 24.79 17.45
N ALA A 6 3.33 24.65 16.47
CA ALA A 6 1.92 24.97 16.62
C ALA A 6 1.39 24.40 17.96
N ALA A 7 0.66 25.22 18.71
CA ALA A 7 0.14 24.93 20.05
C ALA A 7 -1.04 23.93 20.01
N THR A 8 -0.90 22.86 19.22
CA THR A 8 -1.95 21.87 18.96
C THR A 8 -1.35 20.48 19.12
N ASP A 9 -2.05 19.58 19.79
CA ASP A 9 -1.62 18.20 19.94
C ASP A 9 -1.59 17.47 18.58
N PRO A 10 -0.76 16.43 18.39
CA PRO A 10 -0.75 15.66 17.15
C PRO A 10 -2.15 15.11 16.81
N PRO A 11 -2.52 14.97 15.52
CA PRO A 11 -1.71 15.23 14.34
C PRO A 11 -1.70 16.72 13.92
N TYR A 12 -1.77 17.65 14.88
CA TYR A 12 -1.64 19.09 14.70
C TYR A 12 -2.77 19.65 13.82
N GLU A 13 -2.44 20.44 12.80
CA GLU A 13 -3.41 21.02 11.86
C GLU A 13 -4.17 19.97 11.03
N MET A 14 -3.89 18.67 11.21
CA MET A 14 -4.57 17.58 10.53
C MET A 14 -5.64 16.88 11.39
N SER A 15 -5.92 17.32 12.63
CA SER A 15 -6.92 16.70 13.49
C SER A 15 -8.30 16.60 12.84
N ASP A 16 -8.74 17.65 12.14
CA ASP A 16 -10.03 17.67 11.43
C ASP A 16 -10.03 16.69 10.26
N MET A 17 -8.93 16.60 9.51
CA MET A 17 -8.79 15.67 8.38
C MET A 17 -8.90 14.22 8.84
N PHE A 18 -8.18 13.85 9.90
CA PHE A 18 -8.18 12.49 10.43
C PHE A 18 -9.35 12.21 11.39
N GLY A 19 -10.10 13.23 11.79
CA GLY A 19 -11.22 13.10 12.73
C GLY A 19 -10.80 12.54 14.09
N LEU A 20 -9.60 12.88 14.57
CA LEU A 20 -9.01 12.34 15.80
C LEU A 20 -7.95 13.25 16.42
N LYS A 21 -7.57 12.91 17.66
CA LYS A 21 -6.38 13.42 18.35
C LYS A 21 -5.47 12.29 18.78
N VAL A 22 -4.17 12.55 18.84
CA VAL A 22 -3.19 11.70 19.54
C VAL A 22 -3.00 12.29 20.93
N VAL A 23 -3.34 11.52 21.96
CA VAL A 23 -3.25 12.00 23.35
C VAL A 23 -1.91 11.68 23.99
N GLU A 24 -1.30 10.57 23.58
CA GLU A 24 -0.02 10.07 24.09
C GLU A 24 0.55 9.08 23.07
N PHE A 25 1.85 8.80 23.16
CA PHE A 25 2.49 7.74 22.40
C PHE A 25 3.37 6.89 23.31
N ASP A 26 3.43 5.60 23.01
CA ASP A 26 4.22 4.63 23.74
C ASP A 26 5.31 4.04 22.83
N PRO A 27 6.60 4.41 23.01
CA PRO A 27 7.70 3.81 22.26
C PRO A 27 7.96 2.38 22.75
N LEU A 28 7.92 1.42 21.85
CA LEU A 28 8.13 0.01 22.18
C LEU A 28 9.63 -0.32 22.24
N PRO A 29 10.10 -1.08 23.25
CA PRO A 29 11.46 -1.59 23.28
C PRO A 29 11.81 -2.43 22.04
N PRO A 30 13.10 -2.48 21.65
CA PRO A 30 13.52 -3.30 20.51
C PRO A 30 13.10 -4.77 20.65
N GLY A 31 12.33 -5.26 19.68
CA GLY A 31 11.85 -6.65 19.64
C GLY A 31 10.50 -6.88 20.33
N GLU A 32 9.95 -5.87 21.02
CA GLU A 32 8.58 -5.92 21.55
C GLU A 32 7.56 -5.48 20.51
N GLU A 33 6.37 -6.10 20.56
CA GLU A 33 5.29 -5.85 19.62
C GLU A 33 3.94 -5.90 20.34
N ASN A 34 3.08 -4.91 20.08
CA ASN A 34 1.65 -5.02 20.35
C ASN A 34 0.97 -5.67 19.13
N HIS A 35 -0.33 -5.94 19.20
CA HIS A 35 -1.09 -6.60 18.14
C HIS A 35 -2.35 -5.82 17.81
N LEU A 36 -2.72 -5.81 16.54
CA LEU A 36 -3.88 -5.12 16.00
C LEU A 36 -5.08 -6.06 15.95
N ALA A 37 -6.09 -5.76 16.75
CA ALA A 37 -7.39 -6.41 16.68
C ALA A 37 -8.26 -5.67 15.65
N ILE A 38 -8.37 -6.23 14.45
CA ILE A 38 -9.14 -5.63 13.35
C ILE A 38 -10.64 -5.61 13.68
N LYS A 39 -11.28 -4.50 13.34
CA LYS A 39 -12.72 -4.23 13.46
C LYS A 39 -13.27 -3.89 12.07
N GLY A 40 -14.56 -4.16 11.85
CA GLY A 40 -15.26 -3.69 10.67
C GLY A 40 -14.78 -4.30 9.35
N THR A 41 -14.63 -3.46 8.32
CA THR A 41 -14.56 -3.89 6.91
C THR A 41 -13.16 -4.10 6.35
N PHE A 42 -12.09 -3.89 7.12
CA PHE A 42 -10.71 -4.11 6.62
C PHE A 42 -10.45 -5.62 6.47
N PRO A 43 -10.32 -6.14 5.23
CA PRO A 43 -10.06 -7.55 5.01
C PRO A 43 -8.59 -7.83 5.34
N THR A 44 -8.37 -8.72 6.30
CA THR A 44 -7.03 -9.13 6.71
C THR A 44 -6.84 -10.63 6.49
N THR A 45 -5.62 -11.01 6.13
CA THR A 45 -5.19 -12.40 5.96
C THR A 45 -4.62 -13.02 7.24
N GLY A 46 -4.47 -12.24 8.32
CA GLY A 46 -3.92 -12.75 9.58
C GLY A 46 -3.87 -11.73 10.72
N MET A 47 -3.14 -12.06 11.78
CA MET A 47 -2.86 -11.09 12.85
C MET A 47 -1.73 -10.15 12.41
N HIS A 48 -1.90 -8.86 12.69
CA HIS A 48 -0.91 -7.82 12.38
C HIS A 48 -0.37 -7.23 13.67
N SER A 49 0.92 -6.91 13.71
CA SER A 49 1.55 -6.31 14.88
C SER A 49 1.59 -4.78 14.83
N GLY A 50 1.63 -4.17 16.00
CA GLY A 50 2.13 -2.81 16.20
C GLY A 50 3.57 -2.89 16.71
N ARG A 51 4.45 -2.08 16.13
CA ARG A 51 5.90 -2.10 16.33
C ARG A 51 6.43 -0.68 16.44
N LEU A 52 7.60 -0.56 17.07
CA LEU A 52 8.35 0.68 17.32
C LEU A 52 7.64 1.71 18.21
N TRP A 53 6.37 2.02 17.95
CA TRP A 53 5.54 2.87 18.81
C TRP A 53 4.06 2.53 18.68
N CYS A 54 3.27 2.93 19.67
CA CYS A 54 1.82 2.89 19.67
C CYS A 54 1.27 4.28 20.04
N ASP A 55 0.64 4.97 19.09
CA ASP A 55 -0.10 6.19 19.36
C ASP A 55 -1.43 5.86 20.02
N ILE A 56 -1.65 6.44 21.19
CA ILE A 56 -2.94 6.37 21.88
C ILE A 56 -3.79 7.48 21.28
N ILE A 57 -4.76 7.08 20.45
CA ILE A 57 -5.61 8.02 19.70
C ILE A 57 -7.05 8.02 20.20
N GLU A 58 -7.67 9.20 20.13
CA GLU A 58 -9.06 9.43 20.48
C GLU A 58 -9.81 9.97 19.25
N PRO A 59 -10.52 9.09 18.50
CA PRO A 59 -11.34 9.51 17.38
C PRO A 59 -12.56 10.29 17.87
N THR A 60 -12.91 11.34 17.13
CA THR A 60 -14.13 12.12 17.33
C THR A 60 -15.21 11.68 16.36
N GLU A 61 -14.89 11.70 15.06
CA GLU A 61 -15.81 11.33 13.97
C GLU A 61 -15.32 10.11 13.17
N ALA A 62 -14.04 9.76 13.30
CA ALA A 62 -13.43 8.69 12.52
C ALA A 62 -13.93 7.28 12.94
N GLU A 63 -14.16 6.43 11.94
CA GLU A 63 -14.48 5.02 12.14
C GLU A 63 -13.23 4.28 12.64
N VAL A 64 -13.38 3.45 13.67
CA VAL A 64 -12.29 2.61 14.18
C VAL A 64 -12.16 1.34 13.35
N ILE A 65 -11.00 1.18 12.71
CA ILE A 65 -10.65 0.03 11.85
C ILE A 65 -9.90 -1.04 12.64
N ALA A 66 -9.08 -0.66 13.61
CA ALA A 66 -8.38 -1.60 14.48
C ALA A 66 -8.14 -1.01 15.86
N THR A 67 -8.01 -1.87 16.86
CA THR A 67 -7.62 -1.50 18.22
C THR A 67 -6.35 -2.24 18.64
N PHE A 68 -5.57 -1.70 19.58
CA PHE A 68 -4.50 -2.45 20.21
C PHE A 68 -5.07 -3.60 21.06
N ALA A 69 -4.36 -4.72 21.12
CA ALA A 69 -4.82 -5.93 21.80
C ALA A 69 -4.23 -6.09 23.20
N GLN A 70 -3.14 -5.39 23.51
CA GLN A 70 -2.35 -5.57 24.73
C GLN A 70 -1.97 -4.22 25.36
N ASP A 71 -1.32 -4.29 26.52
CA ASP A 71 -0.86 -3.17 27.35
C ASP A 71 -1.98 -2.32 27.97
N PHE A 72 -1.61 -1.22 28.64
CA PHE A 72 -2.53 -0.34 29.36
C PHE A 72 -3.53 0.37 28.45
N TYR A 73 -3.27 0.38 27.14
CA TYR A 73 -4.14 0.89 26.09
C TYR A 73 -4.83 -0.21 25.28
N ALA A 74 -4.89 -1.46 25.79
CA ALA A 74 -5.67 -2.52 25.17
C ALA A 74 -7.12 -2.09 24.92
N GLY A 75 -7.63 -2.32 23.71
CA GLY A 75 -8.95 -1.90 23.26
C GLY A 75 -9.04 -0.44 22.80
N LYS A 76 -8.00 0.39 22.98
CA LYS A 76 -7.94 1.73 22.39
C LYS A 76 -7.75 1.64 20.86
N PRO A 77 -8.30 2.58 20.08
CA PRO A 77 -8.11 2.62 18.64
C PRO A 77 -6.63 2.70 18.27
N ALA A 78 -6.26 2.02 17.19
CA ALA A 78 -4.91 1.99 16.62
C ALA A 78 -4.92 2.44 15.15
N ILE A 79 -6.00 2.13 14.43
CA ILE A 79 -6.20 2.52 13.04
C ILE A 79 -7.61 3.07 12.91
N THR A 80 -7.75 4.22 12.26
CA THR A 80 -9.04 4.85 12.00
C THR A 80 -9.16 5.28 10.54
N MET A 81 -10.39 5.45 10.08
CA MET A 81 -10.71 6.01 8.77
C MET A 81 -11.78 7.09 8.93
N ASN A 82 -11.49 8.29 8.45
CA ASN A 82 -12.42 9.41 8.44
C ASN A 82 -12.87 9.74 7.02
N ALA A 83 -14.14 10.09 6.84
CA ALA A 83 -14.61 10.72 5.61
C ALA A 83 -14.31 12.22 5.69
N PHE A 84 -13.61 12.77 4.71
CA PHE A 84 -13.21 14.19 4.74
C PHE A 84 -13.28 14.80 3.34
N GLY A 85 -14.13 15.81 3.18
CA GLY A 85 -14.47 16.36 1.86
C GLY A 85 -15.05 15.28 0.95
N GLU A 86 -14.50 15.14 -0.26
CA GLU A 86 -14.87 14.09 -1.21
C GLU A 86 -14.04 12.80 -1.05
N GLY A 87 -13.13 12.77 -0.07
CA GLY A 87 -12.16 11.71 0.12
C GLY A 87 -12.26 11.00 1.47
N ARG A 88 -11.20 10.24 1.78
CA ARG A 88 -11.03 9.55 3.06
C ARG A 88 -9.61 9.74 3.56
N ALA A 89 -9.46 9.83 4.87
CA ALA A 89 -8.17 9.89 5.55
C ALA A 89 -8.03 8.66 6.46
N ILE A 90 -6.91 7.93 6.35
CA ILE A 90 -6.62 6.77 7.21
C ILE A 90 -5.43 7.13 8.10
N TYR A 91 -5.61 7.02 9.42
CA TYR A 91 -4.53 7.17 10.38
C TYR A 91 -4.08 5.80 10.87
N ILE A 92 -2.77 5.58 10.92
CA ILE A 92 -2.15 4.34 11.42
C ILE A 92 -1.22 4.73 12.55
N GLY A 93 -1.66 4.49 13.79
CA GLY A 93 -0.95 4.89 15.00
C GLY A 93 0.19 3.97 15.41
N THR A 94 0.79 3.23 14.48
CA THR A 94 1.91 2.33 14.77
C THR A 94 2.62 1.95 13.48
N MET A 95 3.84 1.42 13.58
CA MET A 95 4.43 0.69 12.46
C MET A 95 3.99 -0.77 12.49
N SER A 96 3.80 -1.40 11.33
CA SER A 96 3.46 -2.83 11.27
C SER A 96 4.44 -3.64 10.42
N ALA A 97 4.19 -4.94 10.29
CA ALA A 97 4.96 -5.83 9.43
C ALA A 97 4.47 -5.77 7.98
N GLN A 98 5.31 -6.19 7.02
CA GLN A 98 4.99 -6.21 5.59
C GLN A 98 3.61 -6.80 5.23
N PRO A 99 3.13 -7.91 5.84
CA PRO A 99 1.81 -8.46 5.51
C PRO A 99 0.65 -7.48 5.73
N PHE A 100 0.72 -6.62 6.76
CA PHE A 100 -0.29 -5.58 7.00
C PHE A 100 -0.36 -4.60 5.83
N TYR A 101 0.79 -4.14 5.33
CA TYR A 101 0.82 -3.19 4.22
C TYR A 101 0.36 -3.82 2.90
N THR A 102 0.60 -5.12 2.71
CA THR A 102 0.06 -5.86 1.56
C THR A 102 -1.47 -5.88 1.62
N ASP A 103 -2.05 -6.22 2.77
CA ASP A 103 -3.50 -6.25 2.96
C ASP A 103 -4.11 -4.84 2.82
N LEU A 104 -3.48 -3.82 3.41
CA LEU A 104 -3.88 -2.42 3.31
C LEU A 104 -3.91 -1.94 1.86
N VAL A 105 -2.84 -2.15 1.09
CA VAL A 105 -2.77 -1.72 -0.31
C VAL A 105 -3.80 -2.46 -1.16
N ASN A 106 -4.01 -3.76 -0.94
CA ASN A 106 -5.02 -4.53 -1.66
C ASN A 106 -6.44 -4.02 -1.38
N TRP A 107 -6.75 -3.74 -0.11
CA TRP A 107 -8.03 -3.16 0.27
C TRP A 107 -8.24 -1.77 -0.34
N LEU A 108 -7.23 -0.88 -0.24
CA LEU A 108 -7.31 0.47 -0.81
C LEU A 108 -7.46 0.46 -2.33
N ARG A 109 -6.79 -0.47 -3.04
CA ARG A 109 -6.96 -0.63 -4.49
C ARG A 109 -8.39 -1.00 -4.86
N GLN A 110 -9.03 -1.88 -4.09
CA GLN A 110 -10.43 -2.25 -4.32
C GLN A 110 -11.36 -1.06 -4.06
N LEU A 111 -11.14 -0.33 -2.96
CA LEU A 111 -11.91 0.87 -2.63
C LEU A 111 -11.83 1.95 -3.70
N CYS A 112 -10.63 2.15 -4.28
CA CYS A 112 -10.38 3.17 -5.29
C CYS A 112 -10.58 2.68 -6.73
N GLY A 113 -10.97 1.41 -6.95
CA GLY A 113 -11.12 0.85 -8.28
C GLY A 113 -9.81 0.77 -9.10
N LEU A 114 -8.66 0.66 -8.42
CA LEU A 114 -7.34 0.65 -9.05
C LEU A 114 -6.94 -0.74 -9.53
N THR A 115 -6.69 -0.87 -10.83
CA THR A 115 -6.20 -2.11 -11.46
C THR A 115 -4.70 -2.08 -11.67
N PRO A 116 -4.01 -3.24 -11.62
CA PRO A 116 -2.58 -3.29 -11.94
C PRO A 116 -2.33 -2.91 -13.40
N THR A 117 -1.19 -2.27 -13.66
CA THR A 117 -0.73 -1.87 -14.99
C THR A 117 -0.64 -3.05 -15.97
N LEU A 118 -0.13 -4.18 -15.48
CA LEU A 118 -0.09 -5.48 -16.16
C LEU A 118 -0.18 -6.57 -15.08
N ARG A 119 -0.87 -7.68 -15.37
CA ARG A 119 -0.98 -8.81 -14.44
C ARG A 119 0.23 -9.72 -14.61
N VAL A 120 1.16 -9.66 -13.65
CA VAL A 120 2.39 -10.46 -13.60
C VAL A 120 2.59 -11.00 -12.17
N PRO A 121 3.43 -12.03 -11.96
CA PRO A 121 3.87 -12.43 -10.63
C PRO A 121 4.45 -11.26 -9.80
N ASP A 122 4.22 -11.28 -8.48
CA ASP A 122 4.63 -10.20 -7.54
C ASP A 122 6.13 -9.85 -7.55
N LYS A 123 6.97 -10.73 -8.09
CA LYS A 123 8.42 -10.55 -8.17
C LYS A 123 8.88 -9.84 -9.46
N ILE A 124 7.96 -9.57 -10.38
CA ILE A 124 8.21 -8.76 -11.57
C ILE A 124 7.72 -7.34 -11.29
N GLU A 125 8.65 -6.39 -11.27
CA GLU A 125 8.30 -4.97 -11.25
C GLU A 125 7.76 -4.56 -12.62
N VAL A 126 6.68 -3.77 -12.65
CA VAL A 126 6.11 -3.21 -13.88
C VAL A 126 6.08 -1.69 -13.81
N GLY A 127 6.93 -1.05 -14.61
CA GLY A 127 6.85 0.38 -14.91
C GLY A 127 6.12 0.63 -16.23
N MET A 128 5.35 1.71 -16.34
CA MET A 128 4.74 2.13 -17.61
C MET A 128 5.06 3.60 -17.89
N ARG A 129 5.45 3.87 -19.14
CA ARG A 129 5.60 5.23 -19.68
C ARG A 129 4.63 5.42 -20.84
N THR A 130 4.07 6.62 -20.94
CA THR A 130 3.12 6.97 -22.00
C THR A 130 3.59 8.19 -22.78
N ARG A 131 3.28 8.22 -24.08
CA ARG A 131 3.44 9.38 -24.97
C ARG A 131 2.24 9.44 -25.91
N GLY A 132 1.27 10.31 -25.59
CA GLY A 132 -0.05 10.25 -26.24
C GLY A 132 -0.70 8.90 -25.97
N ASP A 133 -1.19 8.24 -27.01
CA ASP A 133 -1.81 6.91 -26.91
C ASP A 133 -0.80 5.76 -26.87
N TYR A 134 0.49 6.05 -27.11
CA TYR A 134 1.54 5.03 -27.11
C TYR A 134 1.98 4.70 -25.68
N ARG A 135 2.02 3.40 -25.36
CA ARG A 135 2.38 2.87 -24.04
C ARG A 135 3.57 1.93 -24.17
N ILE A 136 4.55 2.11 -23.28
CA ILE A 136 5.70 1.22 -23.12
C ILE A 136 5.70 0.69 -21.69
N TYR A 137 5.84 -0.62 -21.56
CA TYR A 137 5.90 -1.35 -20.31
C TYR A 137 7.32 -1.87 -20.10
N PHE A 138 7.85 -1.66 -18.91
CA PHE A 138 9.15 -2.15 -18.45
C PHE A 138 8.89 -3.20 -17.40
N LEU A 139 9.20 -4.46 -17.71
CA LEU A 139 9.08 -5.59 -16.80
C LEU A 139 10.47 -5.97 -16.34
N LEU A 140 10.75 -5.85 -15.04
CA LEU A 140 12.04 -6.16 -14.45
C LEU A 140 11.89 -7.38 -13.53
N ASN A 141 12.57 -8.47 -13.86
CA ASN A 141 12.65 -9.63 -12.99
C ASN A 141 13.80 -9.47 -12.00
N HIS A 142 13.50 -9.00 -10.79
CA HIS A 142 14.50 -8.88 -9.74
C HIS A 142 14.84 -10.21 -9.07
N HIS A 143 14.17 -11.31 -9.42
CA HIS A 143 14.41 -12.63 -8.86
C HIS A 143 15.63 -13.32 -9.51
N ASP A 144 16.19 -14.29 -8.82
CA ASP A 144 17.23 -15.19 -9.33
C ASP A 144 16.68 -16.41 -10.09
N GLN A 145 15.38 -16.41 -10.43
CA GLN A 145 14.70 -17.48 -11.15
C GLN A 145 13.91 -16.92 -12.33
N SER A 146 13.71 -17.76 -13.34
CA SER A 146 12.79 -17.45 -14.44
C SER A 146 11.36 -17.37 -13.93
N LEU A 147 10.62 -16.35 -14.36
CA LEU A 147 9.23 -16.15 -13.96
C LEU A 147 8.31 -16.16 -15.18
N HIS A 148 7.25 -16.95 -15.09
CA HIS A 148 6.27 -17.10 -16.16
C HIS A 148 5.05 -16.21 -15.93
N PHE A 149 4.56 -15.56 -16.97
CA PHE A 149 3.31 -14.79 -16.94
C PHE A 149 2.58 -14.83 -18.29
N GLN A 150 1.31 -14.41 -18.28
CA GLN A 150 0.46 -14.39 -19.47
C GLN A 150 0.25 -12.96 -19.94
N LEU A 151 0.51 -12.71 -21.22
CA LEU A 151 0.18 -11.43 -21.84
C LEU A 151 -1.33 -11.35 -22.11
N PRO A 152 -1.96 -10.19 -21.85
CA PRO A 152 -3.39 -10.01 -22.10
C PRO A 152 -3.74 -9.95 -23.59
N LYS A 153 -2.75 -9.67 -24.45
CA LYS A 153 -2.86 -9.54 -25.91
C LYS A 153 -1.47 -9.68 -26.55
N PRO A 154 -1.37 -9.83 -27.88
CA PRO A 154 -0.11 -9.72 -28.59
C PRO A 154 0.59 -8.39 -28.30
N MET A 155 1.85 -8.45 -27.88
CA MET A 155 2.69 -7.28 -27.61
C MET A 155 4.04 -7.43 -28.30
N ARG A 156 4.67 -6.31 -28.66
CA ARG A 156 5.98 -6.34 -29.28
C ARG A 156 7.05 -6.19 -28.21
N ASP A 157 8.06 -7.05 -28.25
CA ASP A 157 9.31 -6.83 -27.53
C ASP A 157 10.14 -5.76 -28.25
N CYS A 158 10.32 -4.62 -27.60
CA CYS A 158 11.06 -3.48 -28.12
C CYS A 158 12.54 -3.77 -28.35
N LEU A 159 13.12 -4.78 -27.68
CA LEU A 159 14.53 -5.12 -27.80
C LEU A 159 14.81 -6.04 -29.00
N THR A 160 13.91 -6.99 -29.27
CA THR A 160 14.08 -7.97 -30.36
C THR A 160 13.22 -7.69 -31.58
N GLY A 161 12.20 -6.83 -31.46
CA GLY A 161 11.21 -6.54 -32.50
C GLY A 161 10.17 -7.65 -32.71
N LYS A 162 10.23 -8.76 -31.95
CA LYS A 162 9.31 -9.89 -32.09
C LYS A 162 7.96 -9.59 -31.44
N ILE A 163 6.89 -10.15 -32.02
CA ILE A 163 5.59 -10.19 -31.36
C ILE A 163 5.56 -11.41 -30.43
N ILE A 164 5.17 -11.17 -29.18
CA ILE A 164 4.96 -12.18 -28.14
C ILE A 164 3.46 -12.31 -27.89
N GLU A 165 2.97 -13.53 -27.85
CA GLU A 165 1.56 -13.86 -27.62
C GLU A 165 1.45 -14.96 -26.56
N GLY A 166 0.45 -14.87 -25.68
CA GLY A 166 0.23 -15.86 -24.62
C GLY A 166 1.27 -15.80 -23.52
N GLY A 167 1.82 -16.97 -23.16
CA GLY A 167 2.76 -17.12 -22.05
C GLY A 167 4.18 -16.69 -22.40
N PHE A 168 4.85 -16.01 -21.46
CA PHE A 168 6.25 -15.62 -21.60
C PHE A 168 7.02 -15.88 -20.29
N ASP A 169 8.24 -16.35 -20.44
CA ASP A 169 9.21 -16.56 -19.36
C ASP A 169 10.25 -15.45 -19.40
N ILE A 170 10.26 -14.58 -18.40
CA ILE A 170 11.34 -13.61 -18.22
C ILE A 170 12.47 -14.27 -17.43
N PRO A 171 13.69 -14.41 -17.98
CA PRO A 171 14.80 -15.04 -17.28
C PRO A 171 15.16 -14.33 -15.98
N ALA A 172 15.90 -15.03 -15.12
CA ALA A 172 16.43 -14.48 -13.88
C ALA A 172 17.24 -13.20 -14.14
N LYS A 173 16.98 -12.14 -13.36
CA LYS A 173 17.69 -10.85 -13.46
C LYS A 173 17.55 -10.14 -14.82
N ASP A 174 16.59 -10.54 -15.64
CA ASP A 174 16.41 -9.99 -16.99
C ASP A 174 15.32 -8.91 -17.04
N VAL A 175 15.25 -8.22 -18.18
CA VAL A 175 14.29 -7.16 -18.48
C VAL A 175 13.54 -7.49 -19.77
N LEU A 176 12.24 -7.23 -19.76
CA LEU A 176 11.41 -7.26 -20.96
C LEU A 176 10.77 -5.88 -21.15
N ILE A 177 10.93 -5.32 -22.36
CA ILE A 177 10.34 -4.02 -22.71
C ILE A 177 9.26 -4.27 -23.75
N LEU A 178 8.01 -4.03 -23.39
CA LEU A 178 6.86 -4.29 -24.25
C LEU A 178 6.20 -2.99 -24.69
N ASP A 179 5.77 -2.94 -25.95
CA ASP A 179 4.81 -1.95 -26.41
C ASP A 179 3.63 -2.62 -27.12
N GLU A 180 2.55 -1.86 -27.23
CA GLU A 180 1.46 -2.24 -28.12
C GLU A 180 1.88 -1.91 -29.54
N PRO A 181 1.90 -2.89 -30.48
CA PRO A 181 2.21 -2.58 -31.86
C PRO A 181 1.20 -1.51 -32.34
N PRO A 182 1.67 -0.44 -33.03
CA PRO A 182 0.77 0.56 -33.56
C PRO A 182 -0.30 -0.12 -34.42
N ALA A 183 -1.55 0.32 -34.29
CA ALA A 183 -2.63 -0.16 -35.15
C ALA A 183 -2.16 -0.03 -36.61
N LYS A 184 -2.27 -1.12 -37.38
CA LYS A 184 -1.99 -1.05 -38.82
C LYS A 184 -2.90 0.02 -39.41
N ALA A 185 -2.29 1.05 -39.99
CA ALA A 185 -2.97 2.09 -40.75
C ALA A 185 -3.68 1.49 -41.98
#